data_AF-A0A924R598-F1
#
_entry.id   AF-A0A924R598-F1
#
_cell.length_a   1.000
_cell.length_b   1.000
_cell.length_c   1.000
_cell.angle_alpha   90.00
_cell.angle_beta   90.00
_cell.angle_gamma   90.00
#
_symmetry.space_group_name_H-M   'P 1'
#
loop_
_entity.id
_entity.type
_entity.pdbx_description
1 polymer ?
#
loop_
_entity_poly.entity_id
_entity_poly.type
_entity_poly.pdbx_seq_one_letter_code
_entity_poly.pdbx_strand_id
1 'polypeptide(L)'
;EVVTNCDHLARLKFSKSLPFAFTEHGAIQAANVLASPQAIEMGVYVVRAFVRLREMIVSNKELALRLDDLENKAELLSLQHDTFAHNTRVQLKQVFEAIRELMAPPPETNKKRPIGFVTPEDAPDKPKAAKAKK
;
A
#
# COMPACT_ATOMS: atom_id res chain seq x y z
N GLU A 1 -30.51 -36.19 -46.90
CA GLU A 1 -29.60 -35.07 -47.20
C GLU A 1 -30.17 -33.83 -46.54
N VAL A 2 -29.51 -33.30 -45.52
CA VAL A 2 -29.99 -32.08 -44.83
C VAL A 2 -29.62 -30.90 -45.73
N VAL A 3 -30.63 -30.20 -46.21
CA VAL A 3 -30.51 -29.07 -47.14
C VAL A 3 -29.67 -27.97 -46.47
N THR A 4 -28.39 -27.86 -46.86
CA THR A 4 -27.49 -26.76 -46.46
C THR A 4 -27.72 -25.53 -47.34
N ASN A 5 -28.98 -25.12 -47.51
CA ASN A 5 -29.27 -23.89 -48.22
C ASN A 5 -29.53 -22.76 -47.21
N CYS A 6 -28.43 -22.17 -46.74
CA CYS A 6 -28.43 -21.02 -45.83
C CYS A 6 -28.34 -19.67 -46.58
N ASP A 7 -28.69 -19.63 -47.87
CA ASP A 7 -28.54 -18.44 -48.71
C ASP A 7 -29.33 -17.23 -48.18
N HIS A 8 -30.47 -17.48 -47.51
CA HIS A 8 -31.25 -16.44 -46.85
C HIS A 8 -30.54 -15.79 -45.63
N LEU A 9 -29.55 -16.47 -45.04
CA LEU A 9 -28.77 -15.94 -43.92
C LEU A 9 -27.53 -15.15 -44.38
N ALA A 10 -27.35 -14.92 -45.69
CA ALA A 10 -26.23 -14.15 -46.23
C ALA A 10 -26.09 -12.75 -45.59
N ARG A 11 -27.21 -12.13 -45.19
CA ARG A 11 -27.22 -10.81 -44.54
C ARG A 11 -26.70 -10.82 -43.09
N LEU A 12 -26.60 -12.00 -42.47
CA LEU A 12 -26.08 -12.19 -41.12
C LEU A 12 -24.60 -12.59 -41.12
N LYS A 13 -24.10 -13.10 -42.25
CA LYS A 13 -22.67 -13.27 -42.51
C LYS A 13 -22.05 -11.88 -42.39
N PHE A 14 -21.20 -11.64 -41.40
CA PHE A 14 -20.57 -10.34 -41.07
C PHE A 14 -21.42 -9.31 -40.29
N SER A 15 -22.53 -9.72 -39.65
CA SER A 15 -23.23 -8.84 -38.69
C SER A 15 -22.31 -8.44 -37.53
N LYS A 16 -22.23 -7.14 -37.20
CA LYS A 16 -21.54 -6.61 -36.01
C LYS A 16 -22.24 -7.00 -34.70
N SER A 17 -23.52 -7.31 -34.75
CA SER A 17 -24.28 -7.81 -33.61
C SER A 17 -24.01 -9.30 -33.46
N LEU A 18 -23.45 -9.70 -32.30
CA LEU A 18 -23.35 -11.11 -31.93
C LEU A 18 -24.78 -11.65 -31.78
N PRO A 19 -25.17 -12.67 -32.54
CA PRO A 19 -26.44 -13.32 -32.28
C PRO A 19 -26.37 -13.94 -30.88
N PHE A 20 -27.29 -13.57 -29.99
CA PHE A 20 -27.43 -14.20 -28.67
C PHE A 20 -27.75 -15.71 -28.75
N ALA A 21 -27.85 -16.26 -29.96
CA ALA A 21 -28.01 -17.66 -30.31
C ALA A 21 -26.90 -18.59 -29.77
N PHE A 22 -25.76 -18.07 -29.30
CA PHE A 22 -24.69 -18.88 -28.69
C PHE A 22 -24.51 -18.63 -27.19
N THR A 23 -25.47 -17.96 -26.55
CA THR A 23 -25.57 -17.91 -25.09
C THR A 23 -26.24 -19.17 -24.54
N GLU A 24 -26.30 -19.33 -23.21
CA GLU A 24 -26.92 -20.52 -22.57
C GLU A 24 -28.32 -20.84 -23.12
N HIS A 25 -29.16 -19.80 -23.30
CA HIS A 25 -30.50 -19.93 -23.88
C HIS A 25 -30.48 -20.21 -25.39
N GLY A 26 -29.47 -19.70 -26.10
CA GLY A 26 -29.29 -19.92 -27.52
C GLY A 26 -28.86 -21.35 -27.86
N ALA A 27 -27.97 -21.93 -27.05
CA ALA A 27 -27.58 -23.34 -27.16
C ALA A 27 -28.78 -24.29 -26.93
N ILE A 28 -29.64 -23.98 -25.96
CA ILE A 28 -30.91 -24.71 -25.75
C ILE A 28 -31.82 -24.57 -26.97
N GLN A 29 -32.00 -23.36 -27.50
CA GLN A 29 -32.87 -23.14 -28.66
C GLN A 29 -32.37 -23.87 -29.91
N ALA A 30 -31.06 -23.89 -30.15
CA ALA A 30 -30.46 -24.66 -31.23
C ALA A 30 -30.67 -26.17 -31.05
N ALA A 31 -30.51 -26.69 -29.82
CA ALA A 31 -30.76 -28.09 -29.51
C ALA A 31 -32.23 -28.48 -29.77
N ASN A 32 -33.17 -27.62 -29.41
CA ASN A 32 -34.60 -27.82 -29.65
C ASN A 32 -34.97 -27.82 -31.14
N VAL A 33 -34.34 -26.96 -31.94
CA VAL A 33 -34.53 -26.90 -33.40
C VAL A 33 -33.97 -28.15 -34.08
N LEU A 34 -32.82 -28.64 -33.64
CA LEU A 34 -32.18 -29.85 -34.20
C LEU A 34 -32.89 -31.15 -33.78
N ALA A 35 -33.51 -31.16 -32.60
CA ALA A 35 -34.35 -32.25 -32.08
C ALA A 35 -33.72 -33.66 -32.07
N SER A 36 -32.39 -33.76 -32.14
CA SER A 36 -31.68 -35.04 -32.04
C SER A 36 -31.28 -35.32 -30.58
N PRO A 37 -31.19 -36.60 -30.15
CA PRO A 37 -30.73 -36.94 -28.80
C PRO A 37 -29.37 -36.32 -28.45
N GLN A 38 -28.44 -36.34 -29.39
CA GLN A 38 -27.11 -35.73 -29.24
C GLN A 38 -27.19 -34.20 -29.08
N ALA A 39 -28.06 -33.52 -29.84
CA ALA A 39 -28.21 -32.07 -29.73
C ALA A 39 -28.79 -31.67 -28.38
N ILE A 40 -29.77 -32.42 -27.87
CA ILE A 40 -30.36 -32.22 -26.54
C ILE A 40 -29.29 -32.38 -25.45
N GLU A 41 -28.49 -33.44 -25.48
CA GLU A 41 -27.41 -33.67 -24.51
C GLU A 41 -26.38 -32.53 -24.51
N MET A 42 -25.96 -32.09 -25.69
CA MET A 42 -25.00 -31.00 -25.82
C MET A 42 -25.56 -29.67 -25.32
N GLY A 43 -26.85 -29.39 -25.59
CA GLY A 43 -27.52 -28.19 -25.06
C GLY A 43 -27.49 -28.15 -23.54
N VAL A 44 -27.84 -29.26 -22.88
CA VAL A 44 -27.79 -29.38 -21.41
C VAL A 44 -26.36 -29.27 -20.88
N TYR A 45 -25.38 -29.84 -21.59
CA TYR A 45 -23.97 -29.76 -21.21
C TYR A 45 -23.46 -28.31 -21.22
N VAL A 46 -23.74 -27.56 -22.29
CA VAL A 46 -23.34 -26.16 -22.43
C VAL A 46 -23.91 -25.31 -21.29
N VAL A 47 -25.21 -25.44 -21.00
CA VAL A 47 -25.86 -24.70 -19.91
C VAL A 47 -25.19 -25.01 -18.56
N ARG A 48 -24.93 -26.29 -18.26
CA ARG A 48 -24.24 -26.68 -17.02
C ARG A 48 -22.84 -26.10 -16.91
N ALA A 49 -22.10 -26.02 -18.00
CA ALA A 49 -20.77 -25.40 -18.02
C ALA A 49 -20.85 -23.88 -17.71
N PHE A 50 -21.79 -23.17 -18.33
CA PHE A 50 -21.98 -21.74 -18.10
C PHE A 50 -22.48 -21.41 -16.68
N VAL A 51 -23.39 -22.21 -16.12
CA VAL A 51 -23.83 -22.07 -14.72
C VAL A 51 -22.65 -22.22 -13.76
N ARG A 52 -21.84 -23.27 -13.91
CA ARG A 52 -20.65 -23.48 -13.08
C ARG A 52 -19.63 -22.35 -13.21
N LEU A 53 -19.42 -21.85 -14.43
CA LEU A 53 -18.52 -20.71 -14.64
C LEU A 53 -19.02 -19.46 -13.90
N ARG A 54 -20.33 -19.17 -13.95
CA ARG A 54 -20.93 -18.05 -13.22
C ARG A 54 -20.82 -18.24 -11.70
N GLU A 55 -21.09 -19.44 -11.20
CA GLU A 55 -20.95 -19.77 -9.77
C GLU A 55 -19.52 -19.54 -9.28
N MET A 56 -18.51 -19.97 -10.05
CA MET A 56 -17.09 -19.73 -9.74
C MET A 56 -16.73 -18.24 -9.72
N ILE A 57 -17.28 -17.45 -10.64
CA ILE A 57 -17.05 -15.99 -10.65
C ILE A 57 -17.70 -15.35 -9.43
N VAL A 58 -18.92 -15.76 -9.08
CA VAL A 58 -19.67 -15.21 -7.94
C VAL A 58 -19.06 -15.63 -6.61
N SER A 59 -18.58 -16.86 -6.46
CA SER A 59 -17.96 -17.35 -5.22
C SER A 59 -16.74 -16.54 -4.80
N ASN A 60 -16.03 -15.95 -5.75
CA ASN A 60 -14.86 -15.12 -5.47
C ASN A 60 -15.21 -13.69 -5.05
N LYS A 61 -16.46 -13.26 -5.18
CA LYS A 61 -16.86 -11.90 -4.80
C LYS A 61 -16.79 -11.69 -3.29
N GLU A 62 -17.25 -12.66 -2.51
CA GLU A 62 -17.16 -12.60 -1.05
C GLU A 62 -15.69 -12.63 -0.59
N LEU A 63 -14.87 -13.46 -1.25
CA LEU A 63 -13.43 -13.53 -0.97
C LEU A 63 -12.72 -12.22 -1.31
N ALA A 64 -13.03 -11.59 -2.45
CA ALA A 64 -12.47 -10.29 -2.83
C ALA A 64 -12.83 -9.21 -1.81
N LEU A 65 -14.10 -9.13 -1.37
CA LEU A 65 -14.52 -8.18 -0.35
C LEU A 65 -13.79 -8.38 0.98
N ARG A 66 -13.62 -9.64 1.41
CA ARG A 66 -12.86 -9.95 2.63
C ARG A 66 -11.38 -9.60 2.48
N LEU A 67 -10.81 -9.71 1.28
CA LEU A 67 -9.43 -9.34 1.00
C LEU A 67 -9.26 -7.82 1.10
N ASP A 68 -10.14 -7.05 0.46
CA ASP A 68 -10.17 -5.58 0.52
C ASP A 68 -10.29 -5.10 1.98
N ASP A 69 -11.16 -5.71 2.78
CA ASP A 69 -11.30 -5.40 4.20
C ASP A 69 -10.02 -5.67 5.01
N LEU A 70 -9.29 -6.73 4.68
CA LEU A 70 -8.02 -7.07 5.32
C LEU A 70 -6.91 -6.11 4.90
N GLU A 71 -6.84 -5.75 3.62
CA GLU A 71 -5.88 -4.75 3.10
C GLU A 71 -6.07 -3.40 3.79
N ASN A 72 -7.32 -2.92 3.90
CA ASN A 72 -7.64 -1.68 4.61
C ASN A 72 -7.20 -1.72 6.08
N LYS A 73 -7.45 -2.83 6.78
CA LYS A 73 -7.03 -2.99 8.18
C LYS A 73 -5.51 -3.02 8.32
N ALA A 74 -4.81 -3.68 7.40
CA ALA A 74 -3.36 -3.75 7.40
C ALA A 74 -2.73 -2.37 7.16
N GLU A 75 -3.27 -1.58 6.24
CA GLU A 75 -2.83 -0.20 5.99
C GLU A 75 -3.01 0.68 7.23
N LEU A 76 -4.18 0.63 7.87
CA LEU A 76 -4.44 1.37 9.11
C LEU A 76 -3.47 0.98 10.23
N LEU A 77 -3.17 -0.33 10.39
CA LEU A 77 -2.23 -0.81 11.38
C LEU A 77 -0.79 -0.34 11.08
N SER A 78 -0.39 -0.33 9.81
CA SER A 78 0.93 0.17 9.39
C SER A 78 1.09 1.65 9.73
N LEU A 79 0.08 2.47 9.42
CA LEU A 79 0.07 3.90 9.77
C LEU A 79 0.15 4.13 11.29
N GLN A 80 -0.56 3.32 12.08
CA GLN A 80 -0.46 3.35 13.55
C GLN A 80 0.95 2.99 14.03
N HIS A 81 1.60 2.01 13.41
CA HIS A 81 2.94 1.60 13.78
C HIS A 81 3.98 2.69 13.46
N ASP A 82 3.91 3.30 12.27
CA ASP A 82 4.81 4.38 11.86
C ASP A 82 4.69 5.60 12.78
N THR A 83 3.46 5.99 13.11
CA THR A 83 3.21 7.11 14.02
C THR A 83 3.69 6.80 15.44
N PHE A 84 3.41 5.60 15.96
CA PHE A 84 3.91 5.17 17.27
C PHE A 84 5.44 5.14 17.32
N ALA A 85 6.09 4.55 16.32
CA ALA A 85 7.55 4.48 16.23
C ALA A 85 8.17 5.88 16.15
N HIS A 86 7.56 6.79 15.38
CA HIS A 86 8.02 8.17 15.26
C HIS A 86 7.93 8.92 16.59
N ASN A 87 6.76 8.87 17.25
CA ASN A 87 6.54 9.52 18.55
C ASN A 87 7.51 8.98 19.61
N THR A 88 7.69 7.66 19.66
CA THR A 88 8.60 7.01 20.61
C THR A 88 10.05 7.45 20.36
N ARG A 89 10.48 7.55 19.10
CA ARG A 89 11.82 8.05 18.74
C ARG A 89 12.03 9.50 19.18
N VAL A 90 11.01 10.36 19.05
CA VAL A 90 11.07 11.75 19.50
C VAL A 90 11.17 11.83 21.04
N GLN A 91 10.32 11.09 21.75
CA GLN A 91 10.32 11.05 23.21
C GLN A 91 11.65 10.52 23.76
N LEU A 92 12.19 9.43 23.19
CA LEU A 92 13.48 8.89 23.61
C LEU A 92 14.62 9.88 23.38
N LYS A 93 14.63 10.63 22.27
CA LYS A 93 15.62 11.68 22.03
C LYS A 93 15.58 12.76 23.11
N GLN A 94 14.38 13.23 23.47
CA GLN A 94 14.21 14.26 24.50
C GLN A 94 14.73 13.78 25.87
N VAL A 95 14.40 12.55 26.27
CA VAL A 95 14.92 11.96 27.51
C VAL A 95 16.44 11.87 27.47
N PHE A 96 17.01 11.41 26.36
CA PHE A 96 18.46 11.27 26.21
C PHE A 96 19.19 12.61 26.26
N GLU A 97 18.59 13.66 25.69
CA GLU A 97 19.12 15.02 25.70
C GLU A 97 19.12 15.61 27.11
N ALA A 98 18.00 15.47 27.85
CA ALA A 98 17.92 15.90 29.25
C ALA A 98 18.96 15.19 30.13
N ILE A 99 19.18 13.89 29.95
CA ILE A 99 20.22 13.15 30.69
C ILE A 99 21.62 13.70 30.35
N ARG A 100 21.90 14.03 29.08
CA ARG A 100 23.18 14.62 28.67
C ARG A 100 23.42 15.99 29.30
N GLU A 101 22.39 16.82 29.39
CA GLU A 101 22.48 18.13 30.07
C GLU A 101 22.84 17.97 31.55
N LEU A 102 22.25 16.99 32.24
CA LEU A 102 22.57 16.71 33.65
C LEU A 102 23.99 16.15 33.84
N MET A 103 24.54 15.48 32.83
CA MET A 103 25.93 14.98 32.82
C MET A 103 26.94 16.02 32.34
N ALA A 104 26.50 17.18 31.84
CA ALA A 104 27.40 18.22 31.39
C ALA A 104 28.20 18.73 32.60
N PRO A 105 29.54 18.72 32.56
CA PRO A 105 30.35 19.26 33.63
C PRO A 105 29.96 20.74 33.83
N PRO A 106 29.98 21.25 35.09
CA PRO A 106 29.67 22.63 35.37
C PRO A 106 30.47 23.53 34.41
N PRO A 107 29.84 24.56 33.80
CA PRO A 107 30.59 25.48 32.95
C PRO A 107 31.79 25.98 33.76
N GLU A 108 32.98 25.97 33.15
CA GLU A 108 34.21 26.49 33.76
C GLU A 108 34.08 28.01 33.97
N THR A 109 33.19 28.42 34.87
CA THR A 109 33.06 29.80 35.29
C THR A 109 34.09 30.04 36.38
N ASN A 110 34.94 31.00 36.06
CA ASN A 110 35.88 31.68 36.92
C ASN A 110 37.22 30.96 37.11
N LYS A 111 38.22 31.52 36.41
CA LYS A 111 39.60 31.65 36.91
C LYS A 111 39.53 31.79 38.42
N LYS A 112 39.82 30.70 39.14
CA LYS A 112 39.78 30.69 40.60
C LYS A 112 40.75 31.76 41.04
N ARG A 113 40.24 32.81 41.70
CA ARG A 113 41.11 33.76 42.39
C ARG A 113 41.94 32.91 43.36
N PRO A 114 43.28 33.00 43.36
CA PRO A 114 44.07 32.23 44.29
C PRO A 114 43.62 32.60 45.71
N ILE A 115 43.18 31.60 46.47
CA ILE A 115 42.85 31.78 47.89
C ILE A 115 44.15 31.53 48.64
N GLY A 116 44.80 32.60 49.06
CA GLY A 116 46.09 32.59 49.77
C GLY A 116 46.71 33.99 49.83
N PHE A 117 47.76 34.16 50.64
CA PHE A 117 48.55 35.40 50.67
C PHE A 117 49.50 35.40 49.47
N VAL A 118 49.21 36.23 48.47
CA VAL A 118 50.08 36.41 47.30
C VAL A 118 51.30 37.23 47.75
N THR A 119 52.50 36.66 47.64
CA THR A 119 53.74 37.41 47.77
C THR A 119 53.97 38.25 46.51
N PRO A 120 54.65 39.41 46.58
CA PRO A 120 54.72 40.37 45.46
C PRO A 120 55.39 39.88 44.17
N GLU A 121 55.88 38.64 44.13
CA GLU A 121 56.68 38.10 43.03
C GLU A 121 55.84 37.31 42.00
N ASP A 122 54.58 36.94 42.30
CA ASP A 122 53.73 36.14 41.41
C ASP A 122 52.62 36.93 40.68
N ALA A 123 52.74 38.26 40.59
CA ALA A 123 51.80 39.05 39.80
C ALA A 123 52.06 38.82 38.29
N PRO A 124 51.05 38.46 37.48
CA PRO A 124 51.25 38.33 36.04
C PRO A 124 51.61 39.69 35.43
N ASP A 125 52.73 39.72 34.71
CA ASP A 125 53.27 40.89 34.01
C ASP A 125 52.17 41.64 33.24
N LYS A 126 51.86 42.87 33.67
CA LYS A 126 50.99 43.76 32.89
C LYS A 126 51.75 44.17 31.62
N PRO A 127 51.16 44.07 30.42
CA PRO A 127 51.80 44.59 29.22
C PRO A 127 51.93 46.11 29.34
N LYS A 128 53.17 46.59 29.16
CA LYS A 128 53.53 48.01 29.21
C LYS A 128 52.74 48.79 28.15
N ALA A 129 51.95 49.76 28.58
CA ALA A 129 51.35 50.76 27.70
C ALA A 129 52.46 51.55 26.99
N ALA A 130 52.54 51.44 25.67
CA ALA A 130 53.43 52.22 24.83
C ALA A 130 53.06 53.71 24.93
N LYS A 131 54.03 54.54 25.33
CA LYS A 131 53.97 55.99 25.19
C LYS A 131 54.57 56.39 23.84
N ALA A 132 53.81 57.07 23.00
CA ALA A 132 54.31 57.97 21.94
C ALA A 132 53.35 59.18 21.94
N LYS A 133 53.66 60.30 22.62
CA LYS A 133 54.51 61.45 22.21
C LYS A 133 54.18 62.02 20.83
N LYS A 134 53.44 63.14 20.89
CA LYS A 134 53.44 64.36 20.07
C LYS A 134 53.14 64.26 18.58
#